data_AF-G7W9Q2-F1
#
_entry.id   AF-G7W9Q2-F1
#
_cell.length_a   1.000
_cell.length_b   1.000
_cell.length_c   1.000
_cell.angle_alpha   90.00
_cell.angle_beta   90.00
_cell.angle_gamma   90.00
#
_symmetry.space_group_name_H-M   'P 1'
#
loop_
_entity.id
_entity.type
_entity.pdbx_description
1 polymer ?
#
loop_
_entity_poly.entity_id
_entity_poly.type
_entity_poly.pdbx_seq_one_letter_code
_entity_poly.pdbx_strand_id
1 'polypeptide(L)'
;MDYARYIVNPGDTIYKIAKAHNLEMAEIIHLNQLKHPDRIYAGQVLLLPIQDGYVPVPGPAPVQIPEPTYTYAAWLYEAYAGKDSELTAITTYLYQAVILDRPEFDALLRPIAYDEMRHLEKLALALRYLGVDPKYGALSRGHWIDWRSRFVDYTSDLCTLLNSNIENEAKDHREYLELAEKIPIPEIQCILTEMAADEERHYHMFCEAKQQFCSEFSPPLPPPCSPPPIYTPVDEPEPIIPMPGPHEGGRG
;
A
#
# COMPACT_ATOMS: atom_id res chain seq x y z
N MET A 1 -27.34 -3.75 25.93
CA MET A 1 -27.74 -3.10 24.66
C MET A 1 -27.17 -3.99 23.59
N ASP A 2 -28.01 -4.71 22.88
CA ASP A 2 -27.56 -5.72 21.93
C ASP A 2 -27.18 -5.04 20.62
N TYR A 3 -26.22 -5.61 19.90
CA TYR A 3 -25.67 -5.04 18.68
C TYR A 3 -25.44 -6.11 17.61
N ALA A 4 -25.63 -5.74 16.34
CA ALA A 4 -25.27 -6.54 15.18
C ALA A 4 -23.91 -6.08 14.63
N ARG A 5 -23.14 -6.99 14.03
CA ARG A 5 -21.89 -6.66 13.34
C ARG A 5 -22.18 -6.46 11.85
N TYR A 6 -21.64 -5.39 11.28
CA TYR A 6 -21.73 -5.05 9.86
C TYR A 6 -20.33 -4.86 9.30
N ILE A 7 -20.00 -5.51 8.17
CA ILE A 7 -18.75 -5.31 7.46
C ILE A 7 -18.99 -4.27 6.37
N VAL A 8 -18.29 -3.15 6.46
CA VAL A 8 -18.37 -2.05 5.48
C VAL A 8 -17.92 -2.55 4.11
N ASN A 9 -18.72 -2.32 3.09
CA ASN A 9 -18.43 -2.68 1.70
C ASN A 9 -17.80 -1.49 0.96
N PRO A 10 -17.11 -1.73 -0.17
CA PRO A 10 -16.64 -0.65 -1.03
C PRO A 10 -17.78 0.31 -1.42
N GLY A 11 -17.59 1.61 -1.17
CA GLY A 11 -18.57 2.65 -1.47
C GLY A 11 -19.67 2.86 -0.42
N ASP A 12 -19.64 2.12 0.69
CA ASP A 12 -20.49 2.40 1.84
C ASP A 12 -20.14 3.73 2.50
N THR A 13 -21.15 4.38 3.07
CA THR A 13 -21.00 5.53 3.96
C THR A 13 -21.86 5.28 5.20
N ILE A 14 -21.54 5.93 6.33
CA ILE A 14 -22.37 5.84 7.54
C ILE A 14 -23.84 6.18 7.21
N TYR A 15 -24.08 7.16 6.34
CA TYR A 15 -25.41 7.50 5.87
C TYR A 15 -26.11 6.35 5.12
N LYS A 16 -25.43 5.70 4.16
CA LYS A 16 -26.01 4.58 3.40
C LYS A 16 -26.33 3.39 4.32
N ILE A 17 -25.43 3.07 5.23
CA ILE A 17 -25.61 1.98 6.20
C ILE A 17 -26.77 2.30 7.16
N ALA A 18 -26.77 3.49 7.76
CA ALA A 18 -27.84 3.94 8.65
C ALA A 18 -29.21 3.89 7.97
N LYS A 19 -29.31 4.44 6.76
CA LYS A 19 -30.54 4.44 5.97
C LYS A 19 -31.00 3.04 5.61
N ALA A 20 -30.09 2.15 5.21
CA ALA A 20 -30.42 0.77 4.87
C ALA A 20 -30.98 0.03 6.08
N HIS A 21 -30.36 0.18 7.24
CA HIS A 21 -30.73 -0.53 8.47
C HIS A 21 -31.80 0.19 9.32
N ASN A 22 -32.36 1.30 8.83
CA ASN A 22 -33.32 2.13 9.55
C ASN A 22 -32.80 2.57 10.94
N LEU A 23 -31.55 3.01 10.98
CA LEU A 23 -30.85 3.50 12.18
C LEU A 23 -30.49 4.96 12.03
N GLU A 24 -30.26 5.64 13.15
CA GLU A 24 -29.70 6.98 13.15
C GLU A 24 -28.17 6.94 12.98
N MET A 25 -27.62 7.79 12.11
CA MET A 25 -26.16 7.87 11.92
C MET A 25 -25.43 8.14 13.23
N ALA A 26 -26.00 9.02 14.06
CA ALA A 26 -25.44 9.40 15.35
C ALA A 26 -25.29 8.20 16.30
N GLU A 27 -26.22 7.24 16.26
CA GLU A 27 -26.15 6.03 17.08
C GLU A 27 -25.01 5.11 16.63
N ILE A 28 -24.84 4.91 15.33
CA ILE A 28 -23.73 4.13 14.78
C ILE A 28 -22.39 4.79 15.13
N ILE A 29 -22.29 6.10 14.96
CA ILE A 29 -21.08 6.89 15.26
C ILE A 29 -20.72 6.78 16.75
N HIS A 30 -21.70 6.97 17.63
CA HIS A 30 -21.48 6.94 19.07
C HIS A 30 -21.12 5.52 19.55
N LEU A 31 -21.84 4.51 19.08
CA LEU A 31 -21.61 3.11 19.44
C LEU A 31 -20.21 2.62 19.03
N ASN A 32 -19.72 3.07 17.87
CA ASN A 32 -18.40 2.70 17.34
C ASN A 32 -17.29 3.71 17.70
N GLN A 33 -17.60 4.75 18.47
CA GLN A 33 -16.66 5.81 18.88
C GLN A 33 -15.90 6.42 17.68
N LEU A 34 -16.58 6.62 16.55
CA LEU A 34 -15.97 7.13 15.32
C LEU A 34 -15.62 8.61 15.50
N LYS A 35 -14.33 8.94 15.52
CA LYS A 35 -13.83 10.32 15.58
C LYS A 35 -14.01 11.07 14.26
N HIS A 36 -13.98 10.34 13.14
CA HIS A 36 -14.16 10.85 11.79
C HIS A 36 -15.22 10.01 11.07
N PRO A 37 -16.53 10.30 11.27
CA PRO A 37 -17.63 9.52 10.70
C PRO A 37 -17.62 9.38 9.18
N ASP A 38 -17.04 10.36 8.50
CA ASP A 38 -16.94 10.40 7.03
C ASP A 38 -15.85 9.46 6.50
N ARG A 39 -15.09 8.82 7.40
CA ARG A 39 -13.96 7.95 7.09
C ARG A 39 -14.23 6.55 7.63
N ILE A 40 -15.04 5.81 6.88
CA ILE A 40 -15.16 4.35 7.04
C ILE A 40 -14.53 3.65 5.84
N TYR A 41 -13.96 2.47 6.08
CA TYR A 41 -13.18 1.74 5.08
C TYR A 41 -13.83 0.41 4.78
N ALA A 42 -13.76 -0.05 3.52
CA ALA A 42 -14.18 -1.40 3.17
C ALA A 42 -13.45 -2.44 4.05
N GLY A 43 -14.18 -3.46 4.51
CA GLY A 43 -13.71 -4.46 5.47
C GLY A 43 -13.79 -4.02 6.94
N GLN A 44 -14.03 -2.74 7.24
CA GLN A 44 -14.21 -2.28 8.62
C GLN A 44 -15.47 -2.90 9.24
N VAL A 45 -15.36 -3.42 10.47
CA VAL A 45 -16.53 -3.90 11.23
C VAL A 45 -17.14 -2.73 12.01
N LEU A 46 -18.41 -2.45 11.78
CA LEU A 46 -19.23 -1.53 12.56
C LEU A 46 -20.23 -2.33 13.42
N LEU A 47 -20.42 -1.87 14.65
CA LEU A 47 -21.50 -2.28 15.54
C LEU A 47 -22.75 -1.47 15.23
N LEU A 48 -23.86 -2.13 14.97
CA LEU A 48 -25.16 -1.52 14.73
C LEU A 48 -26.06 -1.80 15.94
N PRO A 49 -26.71 -0.80 16.57
CA PRO A 49 -27.64 -1.05 17.67
C PRO A 49 -28.83 -1.91 17.21
N ILE A 50 -29.19 -2.92 17.99
CA ILE A 50 -30.41 -3.70 17.78
C ILE A 50 -31.55 -2.99 18.50
N GLN A 51 -32.44 -2.35 17.73
CA GLN A 51 -33.72 -1.84 18.24
C GLN A 51 -34.80 -2.92 18.17
N ASP A 52 -35.84 -2.83 19.02
CA ASP A 52 -37.00 -3.73 18.94
C ASP A 52 -37.65 -3.62 17.55
N GLY A 53 -37.63 -4.72 16.79
CA GLY A 53 -38.06 -4.74 15.39
C GLY A 53 -36.94 -4.64 14.35
N TYR A 54 -35.67 -4.69 14.76
CA TYR A 54 -34.54 -4.88 13.84
C TYR A 54 -34.71 -6.20 13.09
N VAL A 55 -35.23 -6.12 11.88
CA VAL A 55 -35.10 -7.17 10.89
C VAL A 55 -33.72 -6.94 10.26
N PRO A 56 -32.77 -7.88 10.36
CA PRO A 56 -31.55 -7.78 9.59
C PRO A 56 -31.99 -7.64 8.14
N VAL A 57 -31.76 -6.45 7.57
CA VAL A 57 -31.78 -6.33 6.12
C VAL A 57 -30.83 -7.41 5.64
N PRO A 58 -31.21 -8.25 4.66
CA PRO A 58 -30.23 -9.07 3.98
C PRO A 58 -29.23 -8.08 3.37
N GLY A 59 -28.18 -7.78 4.13
CA GLY A 59 -27.00 -7.17 3.57
C GLY A 59 -26.47 -8.10 2.50
N PRO A 60 -25.56 -7.64 1.64
CA PRO A 60 -24.72 -8.59 0.94
C PRO A 60 -24.23 -9.60 1.97
N ALA A 61 -24.40 -10.90 1.68
CA ALA A 61 -23.90 -11.95 2.56
C ALA A 61 -22.45 -11.59 2.94
N PRO A 62 -22.04 -11.76 4.22
CA PRO A 62 -20.67 -11.46 4.61
C PRO A 62 -19.74 -12.07 3.57
N VAL A 63 -18.90 -11.23 2.95
CA VAL A 63 -18.05 -11.65 1.84
C VAL A 63 -17.28 -12.87 2.32
N GLN A 64 -17.59 -14.03 1.73
CA GLN A 64 -16.88 -15.25 2.03
C GLN A 64 -15.53 -15.14 1.34
N ILE A 65 -14.52 -14.79 2.13
CA ILE A 65 -13.14 -14.79 1.65
C ILE A 65 -12.79 -16.24 1.30
N PRO A 66 -12.31 -16.51 0.08
CA PRO A 66 -11.88 -17.85 -0.30
C PRO A 66 -10.80 -18.36 0.66
N GLU A 67 -10.91 -19.60 1.12
CA GLU A 67 -9.81 -20.26 1.82
C GLU A 67 -8.69 -20.65 0.84
N PRO A 68 -7.41 -20.76 1.27
CA PRO A 68 -6.91 -20.61 2.64
C PRO A 68 -6.52 -19.16 3.00
N THR A 69 -7.39 -18.43 3.71
CA THR A 69 -7.23 -17.00 4.03
C THR A 69 -5.92 -16.70 4.76
N TYR A 70 -5.52 -17.58 5.69
CA TYR A 70 -4.27 -17.47 6.44
C TYR A 70 -3.04 -17.53 5.54
N THR A 71 -3.05 -18.38 4.51
CA THR A 71 -1.93 -18.52 3.58
C THR A 71 -1.77 -17.26 2.73
N TYR A 72 -2.88 -16.68 2.27
CA TYR A 72 -2.84 -15.41 1.54
C TYR A 72 -2.25 -14.30 2.39
N ALA A 73 -2.69 -14.18 3.65
CA ALA A 73 -2.13 -13.22 4.59
C ALA A 73 -0.63 -13.46 4.81
N ALA A 74 -0.20 -14.70 4.97
CA ALA A 74 1.22 -15.04 5.16
C ALA A 74 2.10 -14.57 3.99
N TRP A 75 1.62 -14.72 2.74
CA TRP A 75 2.34 -14.23 1.57
C TRP A 75 2.37 -12.70 1.51
N LEU A 76 1.24 -12.05 1.79
CA LEU A 76 1.17 -10.59 1.80
C LEU A 76 2.03 -9.96 2.92
N TYR A 77 2.18 -10.62 4.07
CA TYR A 77 3.08 -10.14 5.13
C TYR A 77 4.55 -10.11 4.70
N GLU A 78 4.99 -11.05 3.87
CA GLU A 78 6.38 -11.04 3.36
C GLU A 78 6.60 -9.82 2.45
N ALA A 79 5.69 -9.57 1.51
CA ALA A 79 5.71 -8.37 0.67
C ALA A 79 5.57 -7.07 1.48
N TYR A 80 4.76 -7.09 2.55
CA TYR A 80 4.47 -5.91 3.36
C TYR A 80 5.66 -5.47 4.20
N ALA A 81 6.24 -6.39 4.97
CA ALA A 81 7.25 -6.05 5.98
C ALA A 81 8.24 -7.20 6.24
N GLY A 82 8.50 -8.03 5.22
CA GLY A 82 9.56 -9.03 5.20
C GLY A 82 10.95 -8.44 4.95
N LYS A 83 11.92 -9.30 4.62
CA LYS A 83 13.29 -8.86 4.36
C LYS A 83 13.37 -8.09 3.05
N ASP A 84 12.81 -8.65 1.99
CA ASP A 84 12.72 -8.04 0.66
C ASP A 84 11.24 -7.66 0.51
N SER A 85 10.90 -6.42 0.88
CA SER A 85 9.52 -5.96 1.12
C SER A 85 9.40 -4.46 0.90
N GLU A 86 8.16 -3.97 0.79
CA GLU A 86 7.85 -2.55 0.65
C GLU A 86 8.44 -1.70 1.78
N LEU A 87 8.32 -2.16 3.04
CA LEU A 87 8.91 -1.43 4.16
C LEU A 87 10.44 -1.35 4.07
N THR A 88 11.08 -2.43 3.58
CA THR A 88 12.52 -2.42 3.33
C THR A 88 12.89 -1.50 2.18
N ALA A 89 12.14 -1.49 1.08
CA ALA A 89 12.38 -0.63 -0.07
C ALA A 89 12.27 0.86 0.30
N ILE A 90 11.19 1.28 0.98
CA ILE A 90 11.01 2.66 1.49
C ILE A 90 12.23 3.10 2.30
N THR A 91 12.61 2.30 3.29
CA THR A 91 13.67 2.67 4.24
C THR A 91 15.05 2.65 3.58
N THR A 92 15.26 1.76 2.62
CA THR A 92 16.46 1.68 1.79
C THR A 92 16.58 2.91 0.90
N TYR A 93 15.57 3.23 0.09
CA TYR A 93 15.63 4.33 -0.87
C TYR A 93 15.71 5.70 -0.19
N LEU A 94 15.03 5.90 0.94
CA LEU A 94 15.17 7.12 1.74
C LEU A 94 16.58 7.27 2.34
N TYR A 95 17.18 6.18 2.84
CA TYR A 95 18.55 6.20 3.33
C TYR A 95 19.54 6.52 2.21
N GLN A 96 19.40 5.83 1.07
CA GLN A 96 20.25 5.99 -0.10
C GLN A 96 20.18 7.42 -0.68
N ALA A 97 18.99 8.03 -0.72
CA ALA A 97 18.81 9.42 -1.14
C ALA A 97 19.61 10.39 -0.25
N VAL A 98 19.63 10.14 1.06
CA VAL A 98 20.36 10.98 2.03
C VAL A 98 21.88 10.79 1.90
N ILE A 99 22.37 9.55 1.76
CA ILE A 99 23.81 9.29 1.76
C ILE A 99 24.48 9.62 0.42
N LEU A 100 23.76 9.56 -0.69
CA LEU A 100 24.29 9.97 -1.99
C LEU A 100 24.39 11.50 -2.10
N ASP A 101 23.53 12.24 -1.38
CA ASP A 101 23.55 13.70 -1.23
C ASP A 101 23.75 14.47 -2.55
N ARG A 102 22.99 14.08 -3.58
CA ARG A 102 23.05 14.67 -4.91
C ARG A 102 21.65 14.87 -5.51
N PRO A 103 21.37 16.02 -6.14
CA PRO A 103 20.03 16.30 -6.68
C PRO A 103 19.51 15.25 -7.67
N GLU A 104 20.40 14.68 -8.50
CA GLU A 104 20.00 13.68 -9.49
C GLU A 104 19.45 12.40 -8.84
N PHE A 105 20.05 11.97 -7.72
CA PHE A 105 19.62 10.78 -6.99
C PHE A 105 18.48 11.05 -6.01
N ASP A 106 18.38 12.28 -5.50
CA ASP A 106 17.22 12.70 -4.71
C ASP A 106 15.93 12.67 -5.56
N ALA A 107 16.02 13.18 -6.80
CA ALA A 107 14.94 13.16 -7.79
C ALA A 107 14.59 11.76 -8.31
N LEU A 108 15.47 10.78 -8.12
CA LEU A 108 15.23 9.37 -8.48
C LEU A 108 14.65 8.59 -7.29
N LEU A 109 15.34 8.59 -6.15
CA LEU A 109 15.09 7.68 -5.04
C LEU A 109 13.92 8.10 -4.17
N ARG A 110 13.70 9.40 -3.92
CA ARG A 110 12.58 9.83 -3.06
C ARG A 110 11.22 9.57 -3.69
N PRO A 111 10.99 9.88 -4.98
CA PRO A 111 9.70 9.57 -5.61
C PRO A 111 9.40 8.07 -5.59
N ILE A 112 10.39 7.22 -5.92
CA ILE A 112 10.24 5.76 -5.84
C ILE A 112 9.89 5.36 -4.41
N ALA A 113 10.62 5.86 -3.39
CA ALA A 113 10.29 5.58 -1.99
C ALA A 113 8.85 5.99 -1.59
N TYR A 114 8.28 7.02 -2.21
CA TYR A 114 6.90 7.42 -1.97
C TYR A 114 5.89 6.52 -2.68
N ASP A 115 6.23 5.97 -3.85
CA ASP A 115 5.44 4.92 -4.48
C ASP A 115 5.45 3.65 -3.61
N GLU A 116 6.60 3.26 -3.05
CA GLU A 116 6.66 2.13 -2.08
C GLU A 116 5.84 2.40 -0.80
N MET A 117 5.76 3.65 -0.34
CA MET A 117 4.86 3.99 0.78
C MET A 117 3.38 3.75 0.43
N ARG A 118 2.99 3.99 -0.82
CA ARG A 118 1.64 3.73 -1.31
C ARG A 118 1.41 2.22 -1.49
N HIS A 119 2.42 1.48 -1.95
CA HIS A 119 2.38 0.01 -2.02
C HIS A 119 2.21 -0.61 -0.63
N LEU A 120 2.99 -0.16 0.34
CA LEU A 120 2.87 -0.56 1.74
C LEU A 120 1.44 -0.31 2.28
N GLU A 121 0.84 0.84 1.99
CA GLU A 121 -0.54 1.13 2.37
C GLU A 121 -1.54 0.19 1.67
N LYS A 122 -1.39 -0.04 0.36
CA LYS A 122 -2.21 -1.00 -0.40
C LYS A 122 -2.16 -2.40 0.20
N LEU A 123 -0.97 -2.90 0.54
CA LEU A 123 -0.79 -4.19 1.21
C LEU A 123 -1.39 -4.22 2.62
N ALA A 124 -1.27 -3.13 3.39
CA ALA A 124 -1.92 -3.02 4.70
C ALA A 124 -3.45 -3.13 4.59
N LEU A 125 -4.03 -2.49 3.57
CA LEU A 125 -5.47 -2.57 3.28
C LEU A 125 -5.87 -3.97 2.84
N ALA A 126 -5.06 -4.66 2.03
CA ALA A 126 -5.28 -6.05 1.65
C ALA A 126 -5.22 -6.99 2.86
N LEU A 127 -4.24 -6.82 3.76
CA LEU A 127 -4.14 -7.57 5.03
C LEU A 127 -5.37 -7.33 5.93
N ARG A 128 -5.82 -6.07 6.05
CA ARG A 128 -7.06 -5.75 6.77
C ARG A 128 -8.28 -6.37 6.12
N TYR A 129 -8.34 -6.42 4.79
CA TYR A 129 -9.41 -7.08 4.05
C TYR A 129 -9.49 -8.59 4.36
N LEU A 130 -8.34 -9.25 4.53
CA LEU A 130 -8.24 -10.64 4.98
C LEU A 130 -8.56 -10.83 6.48
N GLY A 131 -8.90 -9.75 7.20
CA GLY A 131 -9.26 -9.79 8.61
C GLY A 131 -8.08 -9.92 9.58
N VAL A 132 -6.86 -9.61 9.13
CA VAL A 132 -5.65 -9.65 9.97
C VAL A 132 -5.12 -8.24 10.28
N ASP A 133 -4.33 -8.14 11.35
CA ASP A 133 -3.72 -6.88 11.80
C ASP A 133 -2.40 -6.63 11.04
N PRO A 134 -2.26 -5.56 10.23
CA PRO A 134 -1.07 -5.32 9.42
C PRO A 134 0.11 -4.84 10.28
N LYS A 135 0.62 -5.73 11.14
CA LYS A 135 1.84 -5.50 11.91
C LYS A 135 3.05 -5.56 10.99
N TYR A 136 4.02 -4.68 11.23
CA TYR A 136 5.28 -4.68 10.49
C TYR A 136 6.15 -5.88 10.86
N GLY A 137 5.94 -6.98 10.16
CA GLY A 137 6.72 -8.19 10.23
C GLY A 137 6.17 -9.25 9.26
N ALA A 138 6.84 -10.39 9.22
CA ALA A 138 6.50 -11.49 8.33
C ALA A 138 6.69 -12.85 8.99
N LEU A 139 6.13 -13.88 8.37
CA LEU A 139 6.28 -15.27 8.79
C LEU A 139 7.52 -15.89 8.12
N SER A 140 8.57 -16.11 8.90
CA SER A 140 9.76 -16.83 8.44
C SER A 140 9.84 -18.20 9.08
N ARG A 141 9.89 -19.26 8.26
CA ARG A 141 9.94 -20.67 8.71
C ARG A 141 8.86 -21.02 9.76
N GLY A 142 7.67 -20.44 9.60
CA GLY A 142 6.54 -20.65 10.51
C GLY A 142 6.60 -19.87 11.82
N HIS A 143 7.51 -18.90 11.96
CA HIS A 143 7.60 -18.04 13.14
C HIS A 143 7.47 -16.57 12.72
N TRP A 144 6.78 -15.80 13.55
CA TRP A 144 6.66 -14.37 13.36
C TRP A 144 8.01 -13.68 13.61
N ILE A 145 8.41 -12.83 12.68
CA ILE A 145 9.58 -11.99 12.79
C ILE A 145 9.15 -10.55 12.53
N ASP A 146 9.26 -9.70 13.56
CA ASP A 146 9.11 -8.26 13.38
C ASP A 146 10.15 -7.74 12.38
N TRP A 147 9.76 -6.74 11.59
CA TRP A 147 10.67 -6.05 10.70
C TRP A 147 11.82 -5.42 11.51
N ARG A 148 13.04 -5.45 10.94
CA ARG A 148 14.24 -4.99 11.65
C ARG A 148 15.06 -4.09 10.73
N SER A 149 15.68 -3.07 11.32
CA SER A 149 16.57 -2.15 10.58
C SER A 149 17.74 -2.84 9.87
N ARG A 150 18.14 -4.04 10.30
CA ARG A 150 19.15 -4.86 9.61
C ARG A 150 18.71 -5.42 8.24
N PHE A 151 17.46 -5.23 7.84
CA PHE A 151 16.98 -5.59 6.49
C PHE A 151 17.30 -4.51 5.45
N VAL A 152 17.52 -3.26 5.89
CA VAL A 152 17.87 -2.14 5.04
C VAL A 152 19.22 -2.39 4.36
N ASP A 153 19.29 -2.14 3.06
CA ASP A 153 20.57 -2.14 2.34
C ASP A 153 21.31 -0.81 2.55
N TYR A 154 22.39 -0.88 3.33
CA TYR A 154 23.23 0.26 3.66
C TYR A 154 24.40 0.48 2.69
N THR A 155 24.41 -0.21 1.55
CA THR A 155 25.44 -0.04 0.50
C THR A 155 25.58 1.43 0.10
N SER A 156 26.81 1.91 0.02
CA SER A 156 27.13 3.31 -0.35
C SER A 156 27.85 3.45 -1.69
N ASP A 157 28.33 2.35 -2.27
CA ASP A 157 28.89 2.36 -3.62
C ASP A 157 27.74 2.48 -4.63
N LEU A 158 27.75 3.56 -5.41
CA LEU A 158 26.64 3.92 -6.30
C LEU A 158 26.25 2.78 -7.24
N CYS A 159 27.24 2.12 -7.85
CA CYS A 159 26.97 1.13 -8.89
C CYS A 159 26.56 -0.21 -8.32
N THR A 160 27.06 -0.57 -7.14
CA THR A 160 26.59 -1.72 -6.39
C THR A 160 25.16 -1.51 -5.91
N LEU A 161 24.85 -0.34 -5.36
CA LEU A 161 23.51 0.05 -4.93
C LEU A 161 22.50 -0.01 -6.08
N LEU A 162 22.82 0.61 -7.22
CA LEU A 162 21.93 0.60 -8.38
C LEU A 162 21.70 -0.82 -8.91
N ASN A 163 22.71 -1.70 -8.88
CA ASN A 163 22.51 -3.11 -9.21
C ASN A 163 21.53 -3.79 -8.27
N SER A 164 21.71 -3.62 -6.95
CA SER A 164 20.85 -4.22 -5.94
C SER A 164 19.41 -3.73 -6.06
N ASN A 165 19.20 -2.43 -6.29
CA ASN A 165 17.86 -1.89 -6.50
C ASN A 165 17.21 -2.47 -7.77
N ILE A 166 17.93 -2.54 -8.90
CA ILE A 166 17.43 -3.18 -10.14
C ILE A 166 17.02 -4.64 -9.89
N GLU A 167 17.83 -5.40 -9.17
CA GLU A 167 17.55 -6.81 -8.84
C GLU A 167 16.32 -6.95 -7.94
N ASN A 168 16.14 -6.06 -6.97
CA ASN A 168 14.98 -6.04 -6.08
C ASN A 168 13.70 -5.70 -6.84
N GLU A 169 13.67 -4.62 -7.63
CA GLU A 169 12.49 -4.24 -8.42
C GLU A 169 12.06 -5.35 -9.41
N ALA A 170 13.03 -5.98 -10.08
CA ALA A 170 12.75 -7.10 -10.98
C ALA A 170 12.26 -8.36 -10.24
N LYS A 171 12.62 -8.52 -8.97
CA LYS A 171 12.12 -9.61 -8.11
C LYS A 171 10.69 -9.30 -7.69
N ASP A 172 10.44 -8.11 -7.19
CA ASP A 172 9.15 -7.69 -6.63
C ASP A 172 8.07 -7.67 -7.71
N HIS A 173 8.38 -7.16 -8.91
CA HIS A 173 7.52 -7.28 -10.09
C HIS A 173 7.03 -8.72 -10.34
N ARG A 174 7.96 -9.68 -10.32
CA ARG A 174 7.63 -11.10 -10.58
C ARG A 174 6.84 -11.70 -9.42
N GLU A 175 7.24 -11.40 -8.19
CA GLU A 175 6.56 -11.90 -6.99
C GLU A 175 5.10 -11.39 -6.95
N TYR A 176 4.84 -10.15 -7.32
CA TYR A 176 3.48 -9.60 -7.37
C TYR A 176 2.59 -10.21 -8.44
N LEU A 177 3.12 -10.43 -9.65
CA LEU A 177 2.37 -11.18 -10.67
C LEU A 177 2.06 -12.61 -10.21
N GLU A 178 3.04 -13.30 -9.61
CA GLU A 178 2.80 -14.64 -9.07
C GLU A 178 1.76 -14.67 -7.93
N LEU A 179 1.78 -13.67 -7.04
CA LEU A 179 0.80 -13.57 -5.96
C LEU A 179 -0.60 -13.24 -6.50
N ALA A 180 -0.70 -12.38 -7.52
CA ALA A 180 -1.96 -12.06 -8.19
C ALA A 180 -2.57 -13.31 -8.84
N GLU A 181 -1.77 -14.23 -9.36
CA GLU A 181 -2.27 -15.52 -9.86
C GLU A 181 -2.72 -16.46 -8.74
N LYS A 182 -2.01 -16.48 -7.61
CA LYS A 182 -2.23 -17.42 -6.49
C LYS A 182 -3.36 -17.02 -5.55
N ILE A 183 -3.71 -15.73 -5.46
CA ILE A 183 -4.74 -15.21 -4.55
C ILE A 183 -6.02 -14.92 -5.37
N PRO A 184 -7.06 -15.76 -5.30
CA PRO A 184 -8.27 -15.63 -6.12
C PRO A 184 -9.27 -14.61 -5.53
N ILE A 185 -8.77 -13.41 -5.19
CA ILE A 185 -9.55 -12.31 -4.61
C ILE A 185 -9.37 -11.11 -5.54
N PRO A 186 -10.38 -10.75 -6.38
CA PRO A 186 -10.22 -9.74 -7.42
C PRO A 186 -9.66 -8.41 -6.94
N GLU A 187 -10.05 -7.95 -5.75
CA GLU A 187 -9.55 -6.72 -5.13
C GLU A 187 -8.04 -6.78 -4.88
N ILE A 188 -7.54 -7.92 -4.39
CA ILE A 188 -6.11 -8.14 -4.12
C ILE A 188 -5.34 -8.35 -5.44
N GLN A 189 -5.93 -9.05 -6.41
CA GLN A 189 -5.33 -9.22 -7.74
C GLN A 189 -5.12 -7.88 -8.44
N CYS A 190 -6.09 -6.97 -8.35
CA CYS A 190 -5.98 -5.62 -8.89
C CYS A 190 -4.84 -4.85 -8.21
N ILE A 191 -4.79 -4.86 -6.88
CA ILE A 191 -3.73 -4.21 -6.09
C ILE A 191 -2.34 -4.71 -6.53
N LEU A 192 -2.14 -6.03 -6.56
CA LEU A 192 -0.86 -6.64 -6.88
C LEU A 192 -0.44 -6.39 -8.34
N THR A 193 -1.38 -6.38 -9.28
CA THR A 193 -1.07 -6.11 -10.69
C THR A 193 -0.68 -4.65 -10.91
N GLU A 194 -1.33 -3.71 -10.20
CA GLU A 194 -0.92 -2.30 -10.22
C GLU A 194 0.50 -2.12 -9.65
N MET A 195 0.78 -2.72 -8.49
CA MET A 195 2.12 -2.67 -7.87
C MET A 195 3.18 -3.27 -8.81
N ALA A 196 2.91 -4.42 -9.44
CA ALA A 196 3.83 -4.99 -10.42
C ALA A 196 4.16 -4.03 -11.58
N ALA A 197 3.18 -3.25 -12.04
CA ALA A 197 3.41 -2.24 -13.08
C ALA A 197 4.19 -1.02 -12.56
N ASP A 198 4.10 -0.73 -11.27
CA ASP A 198 4.90 0.29 -10.60
C ASP A 198 6.37 -0.18 -10.49
N GLU A 199 6.63 -1.43 -10.08
CA GLU A 199 7.99 -2.00 -9.99
C GLU A 199 8.70 -2.12 -11.35
N GLU A 200 7.95 -2.40 -12.42
CA GLU A 200 8.52 -2.39 -13.78
C GLU A 200 9.04 -0.99 -14.14
N ARG A 201 8.31 0.07 -13.75
CA ARG A 201 8.78 1.45 -13.97
C ARG A 201 10.00 1.76 -13.11
N HIS A 202 9.99 1.39 -11.83
CA HIS A 202 11.13 1.59 -10.93
C HIS A 202 12.39 0.90 -11.46
N TYR A 203 12.26 -0.36 -11.90
CA TYR A 203 13.32 -1.12 -12.56
C TYR A 203 13.93 -0.35 -13.74
N HIS A 204 13.10 0.20 -14.63
CA HIS A 204 13.57 0.96 -15.79
C HIS A 204 14.28 2.26 -15.39
N MET A 205 13.76 2.98 -14.40
CA MET A 205 14.38 4.20 -13.88
C MET A 205 15.78 3.92 -13.28
N PHE A 206 15.94 2.83 -12.52
CA PHE A 206 17.26 2.44 -12.02
C PHE A 206 18.21 1.97 -13.12
N CYS A 207 17.70 1.27 -14.16
CA CYS A 207 18.51 0.87 -15.31
C CYS A 207 19.06 2.08 -16.06
N GLU A 208 18.24 3.11 -16.29
CA GLU A 208 18.66 4.36 -16.93
C GLU A 208 19.72 5.08 -16.10
N ALA A 209 19.49 5.21 -14.79
CA ALA A 209 20.46 5.81 -13.87
C ALA A 209 21.79 5.04 -13.89
N LYS A 210 21.76 3.71 -13.87
CA LYS A 210 22.97 2.88 -13.96
C LYS A 210 23.71 3.13 -15.27
N GLN A 211 23.00 3.16 -16.40
CA GLN A 211 23.62 3.41 -17.70
C GLN A 211 24.34 4.77 -17.72
N GLN A 212 23.69 5.80 -17.16
CA GLN A 212 24.19 7.16 -17.13
C GLN A 212 25.40 7.35 -16.20
N PHE A 213 25.38 6.72 -15.02
CA PHE A 213 26.33 7.05 -13.95
C PHE A 213 27.39 5.96 -13.67
N CYS A 214 27.26 4.76 -14.22
CA CYS A 214 28.16 3.63 -13.95
C CYS A 214 28.99 3.14 -15.14
N SER A 215 28.95 3.82 -16.30
CA SER A 215 29.76 3.45 -17.45
C SER A 215 31.15 4.13 -17.40
N GLU A 216 32.22 3.33 -17.41
CA GLU A 216 33.56 3.82 -17.78
C GLU A 216 33.55 4.09 -19.30
N PHE A 217 33.52 5.36 -19.72
CA PHE A 217 33.30 5.86 -21.09
C PHE A 217 31.89 5.63 -21.66
N SER A 218 31.18 6.71 -22.01
CA SER A 218 29.90 6.66 -22.74
C SER A 218 30.08 6.54 -24.26
N PRO A 219 29.56 5.49 -24.92
CA PRO A 219 29.25 5.45 -26.35
C PRO A 219 27.72 5.58 -26.58
N PRO A 220 27.24 5.78 -27.83
CA PRO A 220 25.90 6.29 -28.09
C PRO A 220 24.80 5.30 -27.69
N LEU A 221 23.64 5.88 -27.33
CA LEU A 221 22.44 5.20 -26.82
C LEU A 221 22.08 3.92 -27.62
N PRO A 222 21.77 2.80 -26.93
CA PRO A 222 21.18 1.63 -27.55
C PRO A 222 19.73 1.91 -28.00
N PRO A 223 19.19 1.10 -28.92
CA PRO A 223 17.81 1.24 -29.40
C PRO A 223 16.82 1.09 -28.25
N PRO A 224 15.59 1.64 -28.38
CA PRO A 224 14.66 1.72 -27.27
C PRO A 224 14.41 0.33 -26.68
N CYS A 225 14.55 0.24 -25.36
CA CYS A 225 13.89 -0.81 -24.60
C CYS A 225 12.41 -0.81 -25.00
N SER A 226 11.82 -1.99 -25.10
CA SER A 226 10.47 -2.35 -25.57
C SER A 226 9.34 -1.38 -25.13
N PRO A 227 8.16 -1.43 -25.78
CA PRO A 227 7.29 -0.26 -25.99
C PRO A 227 6.88 0.44 -24.69
N PRO A 228 6.56 1.75 -24.77
CA PRO A 228 6.27 2.57 -23.60
C PRO A 228 5.16 1.96 -22.75
N PRO A 229 5.19 2.18 -21.43
CA PRO A 229 4.18 1.68 -20.51
C PRO A 229 2.78 2.07 -21.00
N ILE A 230 1.85 1.11 -20.92
CA ILE A 230 0.43 1.31 -21.28
C ILE A 230 -0.20 2.41 -20.41
N TYR A 231 0.41 2.68 -19.26
CA TYR A 231 0.03 3.74 -18.34
C TYR A 231 0.83 5.02 -18.60
N THR A 232 0.12 6.06 -19.01
CA THR A 232 0.57 7.44 -18.87
C THR A 232 -0.03 7.98 -17.57
N PRO A 233 0.77 8.54 -16.65
CA PRO A 233 0.23 9.24 -15.49
C PRO A 233 -0.77 10.28 -15.98
N VAL A 234 -1.97 10.26 -15.40
CA VAL A 234 -2.92 11.36 -15.57
C VAL A 234 -2.28 12.59 -14.95
N ASP A 235 -2.40 13.71 -15.66
CA ASP A 235 -1.77 15.02 -15.44
C ASP A 235 -1.40 15.38 -13.99
N GLU A 236 -0.29 16.12 -13.89
CA GLU A 236 0.25 16.75 -12.67
C GLU A 236 -0.85 17.10 -11.64
N PRO A 237 -0.65 16.79 -10.34
CA PRO A 237 -1.59 17.24 -9.33
C PRO A 237 -1.72 18.76 -9.42
N GLU A 238 -2.96 19.24 -9.55
CA GLU A 238 -3.26 20.67 -9.57
C GLU A 238 -2.47 21.40 -8.47
N PRO A 239 -1.94 22.61 -8.74
CA PRO A 239 -1.17 23.35 -7.75
C PRO A 239 -1.99 23.49 -6.46
N ILE A 240 -1.40 23.00 -5.36
CA ILE A 240 -1.96 23.12 -4.02
C ILE A 240 -2.21 24.61 -3.75
N ILE A 241 -3.47 25.04 -3.80
CA ILE A 241 -3.86 26.35 -3.32
C ILE A 241 -3.59 26.34 -1.81
N PRO A 242 -2.74 27.22 -1.28
CA PRO A 242 -2.46 27.24 0.14
C PRO A 242 -3.74 27.62 0.88
N MET A 243 -4.34 26.64 1.55
CA MET A 243 -5.40 26.90 2.51
C MET A 243 -4.80 27.76 3.64
N PRO A 244 -5.41 28.91 3.99
CA PRO A 244 -4.92 29.71 5.10
C PRO A 244 -4.95 28.86 6.36
N GLY A 245 -3.80 28.80 7.03
CA GLY A 245 -3.64 28.06 8.28
C GLY A 245 -4.67 28.52 9.32
N PRO A 246 -5.03 27.65 10.28
CA PRO A 246 -5.93 28.05 11.35
C PRO A 246 -5.35 29.28 12.05
N HIS A 247 -6.18 30.32 12.14
CA HIS A 247 -5.88 31.53 12.89
C HIS A 247 -5.29 31.16 14.26
N GLU A 248 -4.20 31.83 14.65
CA GLU A 248 -3.71 31.79 16.03
C GLU A 248 -4.84 32.24 16.96
N GLY A 249 -5.58 31.27 17.48
CA GLY A 249 -6.60 31.46 18.51
C GLY A 249 -5.88 31.76 19.81
N GLY A 250 -5.98 33.02 20.22
CA GLY A 250 -5.32 33.59 21.37
C GLY A 250 -5.63 32.92 22.71
N ARG A 251 -4.75 33.25 23.65
CA ARG A 251 -4.84 33.01 25.08
C ARG A 251 -6.22 33.45 25.61
N GLY A 252 -6.81 32.64 26.48
CA GLY A 252 -8.02 32.97 27.25
C GLY A 252 -8.70 31.73 27.77
#